data_AF-A0A7X6PWV0-F1
#
_entry.id   AF-A0A7X6PWV0-F1
#
_cell.length_a   1.000
_cell.length_b   1.000
_cell.length_c   1.000
_cell.angle_alpha   90.00
_cell.angle_beta   90.00
_cell.angle_gamma   90.00
#
_symmetry.space_group_name_H-M   'P 1'
#
loop_
_entity.id
_entity.type
_entity.pdbx_description
1 polymer ?
#
loop_
_entity_poly.entity_id
_entity_poly.type
_entity_poly.pdbx_seq_one_letter_code
_entity_poly.pdbx_strand_id
1 'polypeptide(L)'
;MGYRRFSGFWCSVVFLISGVLGHNLVGAEPEWDKVDKRECDRPCLVRIMDGYMNALFRQDKGIVPPLSMDLRMTENTGVMDVGEGVLWRTKTEPTGFNIYVADPVNGQVALQTRLIIGGRNALVAVRLKIDRGKIKEIEQLYDREIDDAAIPLLTTPVTLLTEDVPVEKRASRDMLYRVASTYFDALEGDNGKIGAFSDECVRHENGYRTVNNPPPGGRMMPAPFIPTADTEQGKEMLRFS
;
A
#
# COMPACT_ATOMS: atom_id res chain seq x y z
N MET A 1 -81.74 -4.56 16.88
CA MET A 1 -81.72 -4.09 18.28
C MET A 1 -80.70 -2.97 18.38
N GLY A 2 -81.09 -1.77 18.80
CA GLY A 2 -80.17 -0.71 19.24
C GLY A 2 -79.68 0.29 18.18
N TYR A 3 -80.08 1.55 18.35
CA TYR A 3 -79.90 2.75 17.52
C TYR A 3 -78.71 3.62 18.00
N ARG A 4 -78.12 4.43 17.08
CA ARG A 4 -77.78 5.89 17.13
C ARG A 4 -76.43 6.18 16.40
N ARG A 5 -76.43 6.82 15.21
CA ARG A 5 -76.37 8.29 14.89
C ARG A 5 -75.27 9.07 15.64
N PHE A 6 -74.52 10.02 15.08
CA PHE A 6 -74.05 10.43 13.73
C PHE A 6 -73.21 11.70 14.02
N SER A 7 -71.98 11.82 13.52
CA SER A 7 -71.27 13.08 13.19
C SER A 7 -69.95 12.68 12.52
N GLY A 8 -69.60 13.03 11.29
CA GLY A 8 -69.91 14.22 10.51
C GLY A 8 -68.61 15.01 10.38
N PHE A 9 -67.89 14.85 9.26
CA PHE A 9 -67.19 15.96 8.60
C PHE A 9 -66.89 15.59 7.13
N TRP A 10 -67.29 16.51 6.26
CA TRP A 10 -67.29 16.48 4.79
C TRP A 10 -65.88 16.66 4.20
N CYS A 11 -65.61 16.14 3.00
CA CYS A 11 -65.70 16.95 1.76
C CYS A 11 -65.41 16.13 0.50
N SER A 12 -66.11 16.49 -0.56
CA SER A 12 -66.38 15.75 -1.79
C SER A 12 -65.19 15.59 -2.73
N VAL A 13 -65.08 14.42 -3.37
CA VAL A 13 -64.32 14.24 -4.60
C VAL A 13 -65.27 14.52 -5.77
N VAL A 14 -65.05 15.64 -6.45
CA VAL A 14 -65.63 15.92 -7.77
C VAL A 14 -64.71 15.31 -8.82
N PHE A 15 -65.22 14.36 -9.58
CA PHE A 15 -64.58 13.88 -10.80
C PHE A 15 -64.69 14.96 -11.88
N LEU A 16 -63.55 15.49 -12.31
CA LEU A 16 -63.42 16.21 -13.58
C LEU A 16 -62.41 15.45 -14.44
N ILE A 17 -62.93 14.86 -15.52
CA ILE A 17 -62.15 14.19 -16.57
C ILE A 17 -61.48 15.29 -17.38
N SER A 18 -60.19 15.53 -17.12
CA SER A 18 -59.32 16.29 -18.01
C SER A 18 -58.42 15.30 -18.73
N GLY A 19 -58.54 15.26 -20.06
CA GLY A 19 -57.67 14.45 -20.92
C GLY A 19 -56.21 14.83 -20.71
N VAL A 20 -55.46 13.93 -20.09
CA VAL A 20 -54.00 14.04 -20.00
C VAL A 20 -53.43 13.47 -21.28
N LEU A 21 -52.90 14.37 -22.12
CA LEU A 21 -51.87 14.03 -23.10
C LEU A 21 -50.81 13.21 -22.38
N GLY A 22 -50.68 11.94 -22.75
CA GLY A 22 -49.66 11.03 -22.24
C GLY A 22 -48.27 11.53 -22.64
N HIS A 23 -47.74 12.50 -21.90
CA HIS A 23 -46.30 12.67 -21.81
C HIS A 23 -45.78 11.43 -21.09
N ASN A 24 -45.27 10.48 -21.88
CA ASN A 24 -44.31 9.50 -21.39
C ASN A 24 -43.07 10.27 -20.92
N LEU A 25 -43.12 10.89 -19.75
CA LEU A 25 -41.94 11.22 -18.98
C LEU A 25 -41.46 9.89 -18.41
N VAL A 26 -40.78 9.12 -19.25
CA VAL A 26 -39.80 8.14 -18.77
C VAL A 26 -38.79 8.98 -18.01
N GLY A 27 -38.94 9.06 -16.68
CA GLY A 27 -37.86 9.55 -15.84
C GLY A 27 -36.65 8.69 -16.17
N ALA A 28 -35.59 9.30 -16.69
CA ALA A 28 -34.34 8.60 -16.90
C ALA A 28 -33.97 7.92 -15.58
N GLU A 29 -33.75 6.60 -15.62
CA GLU A 29 -33.23 5.90 -14.46
C GLU A 29 -31.97 6.65 -14.00
N PRO A 30 -31.86 6.98 -12.71
CA PRO A 30 -30.66 7.63 -12.21
C PRO A 30 -29.48 6.75 -12.60
N GLU A 31 -28.47 7.39 -13.18
CA GLU A 31 -27.34 6.75 -13.85
C GLU A 31 -26.36 6.14 -12.84
N TRP A 32 -26.84 5.28 -11.95
CA TRP A 32 -26.04 4.57 -10.95
C TRP A 32 -25.06 3.57 -11.57
N ASP A 33 -25.23 3.25 -12.86
CA ASP A 33 -24.42 2.29 -13.61
C ASP A 33 -23.32 2.90 -14.48
N LYS A 34 -23.23 4.23 -14.61
CA LYS A 34 -21.97 4.84 -15.05
C LYS A 34 -21.01 4.90 -13.87
N VAL A 35 -20.52 3.73 -13.48
CA VAL A 35 -19.25 3.67 -12.76
C VAL A 35 -18.23 4.27 -13.72
N ASP A 36 -17.87 5.53 -13.51
CA ASP A 36 -16.66 6.13 -14.07
C ASP A 36 -15.49 5.36 -13.45
N LYS A 37 -15.28 4.13 -13.94
CA LYS A 37 -14.05 3.38 -13.76
C LYS A 37 -13.02 4.18 -14.54
N ARG A 38 -12.52 5.24 -13.91
CA ARG A 38 -11.30 5.86 -14.38
C ARG A 38 -10.26 4.78 -14.33
N GLU A 39 -9.99 4.22 -15.51
CA GLU A 39 -8.94 3.24 -15.69
C GLU A 39 -7.64 3.91 -15.25
N CYS A 40 -7.12 3.45 -14.12
CA CYS A 40 -5.87 3.96 -13.58
C CYS A 40 -4.79 2.93 -13.91
N ASP A 41 -4.12 3.18 -15.03
CA ASP A 41 -2.95 2.43 -15.45
C ASP A 41 -1.75 2.65 -14.50
N ARG A 42 -0.64 1.96 -14.77
CA ARG A 42 0.55 2.05 -13.93
C ARG A 42 1.06 3.50 -13.77
N PRO A 43 1.24 4.29 -14.84
CA PRO A 43 1.58 5.71 -14.72
C PRO A 43 0.59 6.53 -13.88
N CYS A 44 -0.72 6.29 -14.01
CA CYS A 44 -1.74 6.93 -13.19
C CYS A 44 -1.54 6.62 -11.70
N LEU A 45 -1.35 5.35 -11.35
CA LEU A 45 -1.13 4.94 -9.97
C LEU A 45 0.14 5.56 -9.36
N VAL A 46 1.24 5.57 -10.12
CA VAL A 46 2.50 6.20 -9.68
C VAL A 46 2.32 7.69 -9.45
N ARG A 47 1.62 8.42 -10.33
CA ARG A 47 1.32 9.84 -10.12
C ARG A 47 0.50 10.10 -8.86
N ILE A 48 -0.44 9.22 -8.50
CA ILE A 48 -1.19 9.35 -7.24
C ILE A 48 -0.28 9.12 -6.03
N MET A 49 0.61 8.13 -6.08
CA MET A 49 1.62 7.90 -5.04
C MET A 49 2.53 9.14 -4.89
N ASP A 50 3.04 9.68 -5.99
CA ASP A 50 3.90 10.87 -5.97
C ASP A 50 3.16 12.09 -5.41
N GLY A 51 1.89 12.28 -5.79
CA GLY A 51 1.05 13.33 -5.23
C GLY A 51 0.84 13.19 -3.73
N TYR A 52 0.61 11.95 -3.26
CA TYR A 52 0.47 11.65 -1.83
C TYR A 52 1.76 11.93 -1.05
N MET A 53 2.90 11.45 -1.55
CA MET A 53 4.20 11.67 -0.92
C MET A 53 4.58 13.15 -0.92
N ASN A 54 4.28 13.90 -1.99
CA ASN A 54 4.48 15.34 -2.03
C ASN A 54 3.63 16.08 -0.99
N ALA A 55 2.37 15.68 -0.79
CA ALA A 55 1.52 16.22 0.26
C ALA A 55 2.11 15.98 1.66
N LEU A 56 2.63 14.77 1.89
CA LEU A 56 3.31 14.36 3.11
C LEU A 56 4.58 15.18 3.37
N PHE A 57 5.46 15.33 2.37
CA PHE A 57 6.68 16.14 2.50
C PHE A 57 6.40 17.61 2.75
N ARG A 58 5.34 18.16 2.15
CA ARG A 58 4.90 19.54 2.38
C ARG A 58 4.10 19.70 3.68
N GLN A 59 3.78 18.61 4.37
CA GLN A 59 2.90 18.56 5.53
C GLN A 59 1.56 19.29 5.28
N ASP A 60 1.05 19.19 4.05
CA ASP A 60 -0.12 19.92 3.58
C ASP A 60 -1.24 18.95 3.17
N LYS A 61 -2.25 18.86 4.04
CA LYS A 61 -3.44 18.02 3.80
C LYS A 61 -4.28 18.52 2.62
N GLY A 62 -4.22 19.82 2.31
CA GLY A 62 -5.06 20.45 1.29
C GLY A 62 -4.70 20.04 -0.13
N ILE A 63 -3.52 19.46 -0.33
CA ILE A 63 -3.02 19.01 -1.64
C ILE A 63 -2.94 17.48 -1.77
N VAL A 64 -3.45 16.74 -0.79
CA VAL A 64 -3.56 15.28 -0.87
C VAL A 64 -4.46 14.91 -2.05
N PRO A 65 -4.09 13.93 -2.89
CA PRO A 65 -4.97 13.44 -3.96
C PRO A 65 -6.35 13.04 -3.42
N PRO A 66 -7.41 13.06 -4.25
CA PRO A 66 -8.78 12.84 -3.79
C PRO A 66 -8.92 11.61 -2.88
N LEU A 67 -9.47 11.81 -1.69
CA LEU A 67 -9.70 10.75 -0.70
C LEU A 67 -11.12 10.20 -0.83
N SER A 68 -11.28 8.89 -0.60
CA SER A 68 -12.61 8.29 -0.48
C SER A 68 -13.28 8.69 0.83
N MET A 69 -14.61 8.63 0.88
CA MET A 69 -15.37 8.91 2.11
C MET A 69 -15.17 7.83 3.17
N ASP A 70 -14.88 6.60 2.75
CA ASP A 70 -14.60 5.43 3.60
C ASP A 70 -13.10 5.15 3.73
N LEU A 71 -12.26 6.20 3.66
CA LEU A 71 -10.81 6.08 3.78
C LEU A 71 -10.40 5.41 5.09
N ARG A 72 -9.44 4.49 5.02
CA ARG A 72 -8.71 3.97 6.18
C ARG A 72 -7.22 4.22 6.01
N MET A 73 -6.59 4.80 7.04
CA MET A 73 -5.14 4.95 7.09
C MET A 73 -4.55 4.22 8.31
N THR A 74 -3.39 3.59 8.10
CA THR A 74 -2.55 3.03 9.18
C THR A 74 -1.10 3.51 9.06
N GLU A 75 -0.43 3.65 10.20
CA GLU A 75 1.03 3.81 10.30
C GLU A 75 1.55 2.83 11.35
N ASN A 76 2.51 1.96 10.99
CA ASN A 76 3.01 0.87 11.83
C ASN A 76 1.89 0.09 12.53
N THR A 77 0.86 -0.29 11.75
CA THR A 77 -0.36 -1.01 12.17
C THR A 77 -1.38 -0.20 13.01
N GLY A 78 -1.01 0.98 13.51
CA GLY A 78 -1.93 1.86 14.23
C GLY A 78 -2.86 2.61 13.29
N VAL A 79 -4.17 2.61 13.56
CA VAL A 79 -5.17 3.37 12.78
C VAL A 79 -5.12 4.84 13.16
N MET A 80 -5.15 5.72 12.16
CA MET A 80 -5.10 7.18 12.36
C MET A 80 -5.65 7.94 11.14
N ASP A 81 -5.84 9.24 11.28
CA ASP A 81 -6.30 10.11 10.19
C ASP A 81 -5.13 10.63 9.33
N VAL A 82 -5.43 11.04 8.09
CA VAL A 82 -4.45 11.72 7.23
C VAL A 82 -3.99 13.02 7.89
N GLY A 83 -2.68 13.23 7.94
CA GLY A 83 -2.04 14.33 8.69
C GLY A 83 -1.68 13.99 10.13
N GLU A 84 -1.96 12.77 10.57
CA GLU A 84 -1.47 12.21 11.82
C GLU A 84 -0.31 11.24 11.58
N GLY A 85 0.26 10.72 12.67
CA GLY A 85 1.42 9.83 12.60
C GLY A 85 2.75 10.57 12.52
N VAL A 86 3.82 9.79 12.64
CA VAL A 86 5.20 10.25 12.63
C VAL A 86 5.58 10.82 11.28
N LEU A 87 5.15 10.19 10.17
CA LEU A 87 5.50 10.66 8.82
C LEU A 87 4.91 12.04 8.50
N TRP A 88 3.70 12.34 8.99
CA TRP A 88 3.05 13.64 8.77
C TRP A 88 3.46 14.70 9.78
N ARG A 89 3.58 14.36 11.06
CA ARG A 89 3.84 15.35 12.13
C ARG A 89 5.32 15.71 12.26
N THR A 90 6.21 14.89 11.71
CA THR A 90 7.64 15.14 11.70
C THR A 90 8.06 15.66 10.33
N LYS A 91 9.05 16.57 10.28
CA LYS A 91 9.69 16.97 9.03
C LYS A 91 10.23 15.71 8.32
N THR A 92 9.70 15.41 7.14
CA THR A 92 10.06 14.23 6.35
C THR A 92 10.60 14.68 5.00
N GLU A 93 11.78 14.20 4.64
CA GLU A 93 12.49 14.64 3.43
C GLU A 93 12.79 13.43 2.52
N PRO A 94 12.64 13.58 1.19
CA PRO A 94 12.89 12.51 0.24
C PRO A 94 14.39 12.21 0.08
N THR A 95 14.70 10.99 -0.35
CA THR A 95 16.03 10.64 -0.87
C THR A 95 15.93 10.01 -2.27
N GLY A 96 17.06 9.65 -2.89
CA GLY A 96 17.10 9.04 -4.22
C GLY A 96 16.68 7.56 -4.29
N PHE A 97 16.45 6.90 -3.15
CA PHE A 97 16.15 5.47 -3.13
C PHE A 97 14.63 5.23 -3.18
N ASN A 98 14.10 4.82 -4.33
CA ASN A 98 12.68 4.58 -4.53
C ASN A 98 12.42 3.33 -5.38
N ILE A 99 11.55 2.43 -4.93
CA ILE A 99 11.11 1.24 -5.64
C ILE A 99 9.59 1.28 -5.68
N TYR A 100 9.02 1.37 -6.89
CA TYR A 100 7.57 1.42 -7.10
C TYR A 100 7.04 0.07 -7.58
N VAL A 101 6.00 -0.42 -6.91
CA VAL A 101 5.24 -1.61 -7.32
C VAL A 101 3.80 -1.19 -7.58
N ALA A 102 3.40 -1.13 -8.85
CA ALA A 102 2.07 -0.71 -9.26
C ALA A 102 1.28 -1.90 -9.83
N ASP A 103 0.07 -2.09 -9.33
CA ASP A 103 -0.85 -3.15 -9.71
C ASP A 103 -2.18 -2.55 -10.22
N PRO A 104 -2.28 -2.22 -11.53
CA PRO A 104 -3.50 -1.67 -12.13
C PRO A 104 -4.71 -2.59 -12.00
N VAL A 105 -4.51 -3.91 -12.01
CA VAL A 105 -5.59 -4.90 -11.91
C VAL A 105 -6.30 -4.78 -10.57
N ASN A 106 -5.54 -4.61 -9.49
CA ASN A 106 -6.11 -4.39 -8.17
C ASN A 106 -6.25 -2.91 -7.80
N GLY A 107 -5.86 -1.96 -8.64
CA GLY A 107 -5.86 -0.54 -8.30
C GLY A 107 -5.01 -0.23 -7.06
N GLN A 108 -3.80 -0.77 -6.97
CA GLN A 108 -2.91 -0.56 -5.83
C GLN A 108 -1.53 -0.11 -6.27
N VAL A 109 -0.86 0.69 -5.43
CA VAL A 109 0.53 1.05 -5.63
C VAL A 109 1.25 1.05 -4.30
N ALA A 110 2.44 0.47 -4.28
CA ALA A 110 3.37 0.51 -3.17
C ALA A 110 4.66 1.24 -3.56
N LEU A 111 5.22 1.95 -2.59
CA LEU A 111 6.52 2.61 -2.66
C LEU A 111 7.35 2.10 -1.49
N GLN A 112 8.48 1.47 -1.79
CA GLN A 112 9.54 1.23 -0.81
C GLN A 112 10.63 2.27 -1.04
N THR A 113 10.98 3.03 -0.01
CA THR A 113 11.86 4.19 -0.12
C THR A 113 12.71 4.37 1.13
N ARG A 114 13.79 5.14 1.01
CA ARG A 114 14.50 5.71 2.15
C ARG A 114 14.11 7.18 2.30
N LEU A 115 13.69 7.57 3.49
CA LEU A 115 13.37 8.95 3.85
C LEU A 115 14.28 9.44 4.98
N ILE A 116 14.33 10.75 5.17
CA ILE A 116 14.90 11.37 6.38
C ILE A 116 13.73 11.90 7.20
N ILE A 117 13.45 11.29 8.35
CA ILE A 117 12.33 11.64 9.25
C ILE A 117 12.93 12.29 10.50
N GLY A 118 12.72 13.60 10.68
CA GLY A 118 13.22 14.35 11.83
C GLY A 118 14.75 14.31 11.94
N GLY A 119 15.45 14.34 10.80
CA GLY A 119 16.91 14.27 10.73
C GLY A 119 17.51 12.87 10.85
N ARG A 120 16.70 11.80 10.90
CA ARG A 120 17.18 10.40 10.95
C ARG A 120 16.77 9.63 9.71
N ASN A 121 17.63 8.77 9.21
CA ASN A 121 17.31 7.87 8.11
C ASN A 121 16.20 6.88 8.53
N ALA A 122 15.28 6.61 7.61
CA ALA A 122 14.21 5.66 7.79
C ALA A 122 13.97 4.86 6.50
N LEU A 123 13.73 3.55 6.63
CA LEU A 123 13.22 2.70 5.57
C LEU A 123 11.71 2.75 5.69
N VAL A 124 11.05 3.08 4.59
CA VAL A 124 9.62 3.35 4.57
C VAL A 124 8.99 2.55 3.46
N ALA A 125 7.86 1.90 3.78
CA ALA A 125 6.97 1.32 2.79
C ALA A 125 5.61 2.02 2.89
N VAL A 126 5.11 2.54 1.78
CA VAL A 126 3.76 3.12 1.68
C VAL A 126 2.98 2.32 0.66
N ARG A 127 1.75 1.89 1.00
CA ARG A 127 0.79 1.31 0.05
C ARG A 127 -0.45 2.17 -0.02
N LEU A 128 -0.91 2.44 -1.24
CA LEU A 128 -2.20 3.08 -1.52
C LEU A 128 -3.12 2.11 -2.26
N LYS A 129 -4.37 2.02 -1.82
CA LYS A 129 -5.48 1.44 -2.59
C LYS A 129 -6.25 2.57 -3.25
N ILE A 130 -6.47 2.46 -4.55
CA ILE A 130 -7.23 3.42 -5.34
C ILE A 130 -8.56 2.79 -5.76
N ASP A 131 -9.67 3.49 -5.49
CA ASP A 131 -11.01 3.17 -5.99
C ASP A 131 -11.56 4.39 -6.73
N ARG A 132 -11.95 4.21 -8.01
CA ARG A 132 -12.51 5.28 -8.85
C ARG A 132 -11.71 6.60 -8.83
N GLY A 133 -10.39 6.48 -8.90
CA GLY A 133 -9.45 7.62 -8.89
C GLY A 133 -9.29 8.31 -7.52
N LYS A 134 -9.79 7.71 -6.44
CA LYS A 134 -9.64 8.21 -5.07
C LYS A 134 -8.84 7.24 -4.22
N ILE A 135 -8.04 7.75 -3.29
CA ILE A 135 -7.33 6.94 -2.29
C ILE A 135 -8.37 6.42 -1.28
N LYS A 136 -8.50 5.09 -1.18
CA LYS A 136 -9.41 4.38 -0.28
C LYS A 136 -8.68 3.76 0.92
N GLU A 137 -7.43 3.35 0.74
CA GLU A 137 -6.61 2.84 1.84
C GLU A 137 -5.21 3.43 1.75
N ILE A 138 -4.63 3.73 2.90
CA ILE A 138 -3.25 4.14 3.07
C ILE A 138 -2.64 3.23 4.14
N GLU A 139 -1.55 2.56 3.82
CA GLU A 139 -0.75 1.85 4.81
C GLU A 139 0.67 2.38 4.76
N GLN A 140 1.18 2.79 5.92
CA GLN A 140 2.55 3.26 6.08
C GLN A 140 3.25 2.34 7.07
N LEU A 141 4.45 1.91 6.70
CA LEU A 141 5.38 1.22 7.59
C LEU A 141 6.69 1.98 7.54
N TYR A 142 7.29 2.18 8.70
CA TYR A 142 8.63 2.76 8.78
C TYR A 142 9.46 2.08 9.86
N ASP A 143 10.76 1.98 9.57
CA ASP A 143 11.80 1.60 10.50
C ASP A 143 12.88 2.70 10.53
N ARG A 144 13.26 3.15 11.73
CA ARG A 144 14.31 4.16 11.95
C ARG A 144 15.57 3.56 12.58
N GLU A 145 15.56 2.27 12.87
CA GLU A 145 16.70 1.54 13.45
C GLU A 145 17.56 0.93 12.34
N ILE A 146 17.97 1.78 11.41
CA ILE A 146 18.88 1.40 10.34
C ILE A 146 20.31 1.58 10.83
N ASP A 147 21.14 0.57 10.61
CA ASP A 147 22.58 0.68 10.81
C ASP A 147 23.20 1.74 9.86
N ASP A 148 24.00 2.66 10.40
CA ASP A 148 24.69 3.70 9.62
C ASP A 148 25.55 3.10 8.49
N ALA A 149 26.10 1.90 8.68
CA ALA A 149 26.86 1.18 7.66
C ALA A 149 25.99 0.70 6.47
N ALA A 150 24.67 0.66 6.62
CA ALA A 150 23.73 0.31 5.56
C ALA A 150 23.38 1.52 4.67
N ILE A 151 23.46 2.74 5.21
CA ILE A 151 23.03 3.97 4.54
C ILE A 151 23.68 4.18 3.17
N PRO A 152 25.01 3.94 2.98
CA PRO A 152 25.61 4.04 1.65
C PRO A 152 25.03 3.05 0.62
N LEU A 153 24.53 1.89 1.07
CA LEU A 153 23.94 0.85 0.23
C LEU A 153 22.49 1.18 -0.19
N LEU A 154 21.87 2.13 0.50
CA LEU A 154 20.49 2.57 0.28
C LEU A 154 20.43 3.90 -0.48
N THR A 155 21.41 4.17 -1.35
CA THR A 155 21.48 5.41 -2.14
C THR A 155 20.74 5.28 -3.47
N THR A 156 20.91 4.15 -4.16
CA THR A 156 20.26 3.83 -5.43
C THR A 156 19.70 2.40 -5.35
N PRO A 157 18.45 2.15 -5.80
CA PRO A 157 17.91 0.80 -5.86
C PRO A 157 18.71 -0.10 -6.80
N VAL A 158 18.59 -1.41 -6.61
CA VAL A 158 19.08 -2.39 -7.57
C VAL A 158 18.29 -2.23 -8.87
N THR A 159 18.99 -2.08 -10.00
CA THR A 159 18.41 -1.82 -11.32
C THR A 159 17.27 -2.78 -11.68
N LEU A 160 17.41 -4.07 -11.35
CA LEU A 160 16.40 -5.11 -11.61
C LEU A 160 15.04 -4.83 -10.95
N LEU A 161 15.00 -4.04 -9.87
CA LEU A 161 13.75 -3.66 -9.17
C LEU A 161 13.11 -2.40 -9.74
N THR A 162 13.78 -1.71 -10.68
CA THR A 162 13.35 -0.43 -11.25
C THR A 162 13.13 -0.47 -12.75
N GLU A 163 13.55 -1.54 -13.43
CA GLU A 163 13.38 -1.72 -14.86
C GLU A 163 12.17 -2.59 -15.19
N ASP A 164 11.54 -2.30 -16.33
CA ASP A 164 10.46 -3.14 -16.84
C ASP A 164 11.02 -4.37 -17.56
N VAL A 165 10.44 -5.52 -17.25
CA VAL A 165 10.72 -6.76 -17.99
C VAL A 165 10.19 -6.61 -19.43
N PRO A 166 10.98 -6.95 -20.48
CA PRO A 166 10.51 -6.96 -21.87
C PRO A 166 9.25 -7.80 -22.04
N VAL A 167 8.31 -7.36 -22.88
CA VAL A 167 6.96 -7.94 -22.97
C VAL A 167 7.00 -9.44 -23.25
N GLU A 168 7.88 -9.87 -24.14
CA GLU A 168 8.10 -11.25 -24.54
C GLU A 168 8.72 -12.14 -23.45
N LYS A 169 9.30 -11.54 -22.40
CA LYS A 169 9.87 -12.24 -21.23
C LYS A 169 8.97 -12.18 -20.00
N ARG A 170 7.81 -11.51 -20.07
CA ARG A 170 6.90 -11.38 -18.93
C ARG A 170 6.21 -12.71 -18.66
N ALA A 171 6.29 -13.16 -17.42
CA ALA A 171 5.46 -14.24 -16.93
C ALA A 171 4.01 -13.77 -16.71
N SER A 172 3.07 -14.71 -16.71
CA SER A 172 1.68 -14.40 -16.36
C SER A 172 1.58 -13.97 -14.89
N ARG A 173 0.53 -13.21 -14.57
CA ARG A 173 0.25 -12.78 -13.20
C ARG A 173 0.13 -13.97 -12.22
N ASP A 174 -0.59 -15.01 -12.61
CA ASP A 174 -0.75 -16.23 -11.81
C ASP A 174 0.58 -16.94 -11.58
N MET A 175 1.45 -16.98 -12.59
CA MET A 175 2.81 -17.49 -12.45
C MET A 175 3.60 -16.66 -11.42
N LEU A 176 3.59 -15.32 -11.54
CA LEU A 176 4.32 -14.44 -10.62
C LEU A 176 3.87 -14.63 -9.16
N TYR A 177 2.57 -14.82 -8.93
CA TYR A 177 2.06 -15.16 -7.60
C TYR A 177 2.61 -16.48 -7.08
N ARG A 178 2.57 -17.54 -7.89
CA ARG A 178 3.08 -18.86 -7.50
C ARG A 178 4.57 -18.79 -7.17
N VAL A 179 5.37 -18.16 -8.02
CA VAL A 179 6.81 -17.99 -7.79
C VAL A 179 7.07 -17.19 -6.52
N ALA A 180 6.37 -16.08 -6.29
CA ALA A 180 6.51 -15.31 -5.06
C ALA A 180 6.13 -16.14 -3.81
N SER A 181 5.08 -16.97 -3.89
CA SER A 181 4.68 -17.86 -2.79
C SER A 181 5.74 -18.89 -2.44
N THR A 182 6.50 -19.43 -3.42
CA THR A 182 7.57 -20.40 -3.14
C THR A 182 8.68 -19.87 -2.23
N TYR A 183 8.81 -18.54 -2.08
CA TYR A 183 9.72 -17.95 -1.09
C TYR A 183 9.39 -18.41 0.33
N PHE A 184 8.10 -18.42 0.69
CA PHE A 184 7.65 -18.84 2.01
C PHE A 184 7.82 -20.35 2.21
N ASP A 185 7.52 -21.15 1.18
CA ASP A 185 7.76 -22.60 1.22
C ASP A 185 9.25 -22.91 1.46
N ALA A 186 10.16 -22.14 0.83
CA ALA A 186 11.59 -22.29 1.03
C ALA A 186 12.06 -21.90 2.44
N LEU A 187 11.43 -20.88 3.04
CA LEU A 187 11.69 -20.48 4.43
C LEU A 187 11.18 -21.52 5.43
N GLU A 188 9.93 -21.96 5.29
CA GLU A 188 9.33 -22.96 6.19
C GLU A 188 10.02 -24.32 6.08
N GLY A 189 10.45 -24.69 4.88
CA GLY A 189 11.18 -25.92 4.62
C GLY A 189 12.69 -25.87 4.92
N ASP A 190 13.22 -24.72 5.36
CA ASP A 190 14.65 -24.47 5.58
C ASP A 190 15.54 -24.92 4.40
N ASN A 191 15.05 -24.72 3.17
CA ASN A 191 15.71 -25.22 1.98
C ASN A 191 15.48 -24.29 0.79
N GLY A 192 16.50 -23.50 0.46
CA GLY A 192 16.49 -22.58 -0.68
C GLY A 192 16.24 -23.24 -2.04
N LYS A 193 16.43 -24.55 -2.18
CA LYS A 193 16.14 -25.28 -3.44
C LYS A 193 14.64 -25.45 -3.72
N ILE A 194 13.78 -25.20 -2.73
CA ILE A 194 12.32 -25.22 -2.89
C ILE A 194 11.85 -23.96 -3.64
N GLY A 195 12.49 -22.83 -3.36
CA GLY A 195 12.12 -21.54 -3.93
C GLY A 195 12.48 -21.47 -5.41
N ALA A 196 11.62 -20.83 -6.20
CA ALA A 196 11.86 -20.55 -7.61
C ALA A 196 12.85 -19.37 -7.79
N PHE A 197 14.05 -19.51 -7.23
CA PHE A 197 15.13 -18.54 -7.35
C PHE A 197 15.93 -18.76 -8.64
N SER A 198 16.34 -17.66 -9.28
CA SER A 198 17.35 -17.70 -10.34
C SER A 198 18.70 -18.18 -9.80
N ASP A 199 19.51 -18.84 -10.63
CA ASP A 199 20.91 -19.15 -10.31
C ASP A 199 21.74 -17.90 -10.01
N GLU A 200 21.30 -16.73 -10.47
CA GLU A 200 21.91 -15.42 -10.21
C GLU A 200 21.20 -14.64 -9.09
N CYS A 201 20.28 -15.27 -8.35
CA CYS A 201 19.46 -14.59 -7.36
C CYS A 201 20.31 -14.02 -6.22
N VAL A 202 20.06 -12.74 -5.92
CA VAL A 202 20.66 -12.03 -4.79
C VAL A 202 19.57 -11.48 -3.88
N ARG A 203 19.59 -11.88 -2.62
CA ARG A 203 18.77 -11.29 -1.55
C ARG A 203 19.44 -10.03 -1.03
N HIS A 204 18.68 -8.94 -1.06
CA HIS A 204 19.01 -7.69 -0.39
C HIS A 204 18.06 -7.47 0.78
N GLU A 205 18.60 -7.14 1.94
CA GLU A 205 17.85 -6.87 3.16
C GLU A 205 18.43 -5.63 3.83
N ASN A 206 17.58 -4.63 4.05
CA ASN A 206 17.97 -3.35 4.65
C ASN A 206 19.22 -2.71 4.00
N GLY A 207 19.41 -2.94 2.69
CA GLY A 207 20.55 -2.47 1.91
C GLY A 207 21.71 -3.47 1.79
N TYR A 208 21.85 -4.39 2.74
CA TYR A 208 22.89 -5.40 2.71
C TYR A 208 22.56 -6.55 1.78
N ARG A 209 23.59 -7.22 1.28
CA ARG A 209 23.44 -8.46 0.55
C ARG A 209 23.56 -9.63 1.53
N THR A 210 22.51 -10.42 1.66
CA THR A 210 22.43 -11.51 2.65
C THR A 210 22.64 -12.89 2.05
N VAL A 211 22.95 -12.96 0.74
CA VAL A 211 23.36 -14.20 0.07
C VAL A 211 24.71 -14.06 -0.63
N ASN A 212 25.50 -15.11 -0.57
CA ASN A 212 26.87 -15.15 -1.09
C ASN A 212 26.94 -15.67 -2.54
N ASN A 213 26.19 -15.07 -3.48
CA ASN A 213 26.08 -15.55 -4.87
C ASN A 213 26.26 -14.48 -5.98
N PRO A 214 27.39 -14.41 -6.74
CA PRO A 214 28.61 -15.22 -6.59
C PRO A 214 29.47 -14.74 -5.41
N PRO A 215 30.36 -15.59 -4.87
CA PRO A 215 31.30 -15.20 -3.82
C PRO A 215 32.45 -14.29 -4.32
N PRO A 216 32.99 -13.38 -3.48
CA PRO A 216 32.42 -12.95 -2.21
C PRO A 216 31.24 -12.00 -2.49
N GLY A 217 30.07 -12.29 -1.92
CA GLY A 217 28.94 -11.38 -1.98
C GLY A 217 29.31 -10.03 -1.39
N GLY A 218 28.64 -8.97 -1.85
CA GLY A 218 28.85 -7.60 -1.36
C GLY A 218 28.71 -7.48 0.16
N ARG A 219 28.74 -6.25 0.70
CA ARG A 219 28.72 -6.03 2.16
C ARG A 219 27.59 -6.84 2.82
N MET A 220 27.99 -7.82 3.63
CA MET A 220 27.08 -8.65 4.41
C MET A 220 26.58 -7.87 5.62
N MET A 221 25.37 -8.19 6.09
CA MET A 221 24.90 -7.73 7.40
C MET A 221 25.94 -8.11 8.45
N PRO A 222 26.29 -7.22 9.40
CA PRO A 222 27.02 -7.63 10.58
C PRO A 222 26.27 -8.78 11.26
N ALA A 223 26.99 -9.81 11.71
CA ALA A 223 26.37 -10.84 12.53
C ALA A 223 25.73 -10.16 13.76
N PRO A 224 24.56 -10.63 14.22
CA PRO A 224 24.02 -10.18 15.50
C PRO A 224 25.10 -10.29 16.56
N PHE A 225 25.13 -9.36 17.52
CA PHE A 225 26.01 -9.51 18.66
C PHE A 225 25.59 -10.75 19.44
N ILE A 226 26.35 -11.83 19.28
CA ILE A 226 26.24 -13.03 20.10
C ILE A 226 27.29 -12.85 21.19
N PRO A 227 26.89 -12.60 22.45
CA PRO A 227 27.85 -12.50 23.53
C PRO A 227 28.58 -13.83 23.64
N THR A 228 29.90 -13.76 23.69
CA THR A 228 30.73 -14.95 23.81
C THR A 228 30.52 -15.60 25.19
N ALA A 229 30.67 -16.92 25.27
CA ALA A 229 30.37 -17.71 26.48
C ALA A 229 31.21 -17.35 27.71
N ASP A 230 32.29 -16.58 27.52
CA ASP A 230 33.15 -16.04 28.57
C ASP A 230 32.60 -14.73 29.19
N THR A 231 31.62 -14.07 28.56
CA THR A 231 30.92 -12.91 29.11
C THR A 231 29.75 -13.33 30.00
N GLU A 232 29.39 -12.52 31.00
CA GLU A 232 28.22 -12.79 31.84
C GLU A 232 26.92 -12.84 31.03
N GLN A 233 26.76 -11.96 30.02
CA GLN A 233 25.63 -12.01 29.10
C GLN A 233 25.61 -13.32 28.29
N GLY A 234 26.76 -13.83 27.86
CA GLY A 234 26.85 -15.08 27.11
C GLY A 234 26.52 -16.30 27.95
N LYS A 235 26.98 -16.33 29.21
CA LYS A 235 26.61 -17.38 30.18
C LYS A 235 25.11 -17.37 30.47
N GLU A 236 24.49 -16.20 30.56
CA GLU A 236 23.05 -16.07 30.79
C GLU A 236 22.24 -16.56 29.58
N MET A 237 22.64 -16.19 28.37
CA MET A 237 21.96 -16.61 27.15
C MET A 237 22.02 -18.15 26.96
N LEU A 238 23.16 -18.77 27.29
CA LEU A 238 23.34 -20.22 27.24
C LEU A 238 22.50 -21.00 28.28
N ARG A 239 21.99 -20.35 29.34
CA ARG A 239 21.09 -21.03 30.29
C ARG A 239 19.70 -21.31 29.72
N PHE A 240 19.33 -20.67 28.60
CA PHE A 240 18.02 -20.78 27.96
C PHE A 240 18.04 -21.65 26.69
N SER A 241 19.20 -22.16 26.29
CA SER A 241 19.43 -23.07 25.16
C SER A 241 19.71 -24.49 25.62
#